data_AF-A0A024FWF4-F1
#
_entry.id   AF-A0A024FWF4-F1
#
_cell.length_a   1.000
_cell.length_b   1.000
_cell.length_c   1.000
_cell.angle_alpha   90.00
_cell.angle_beta   90.00
_cell.angle_gamma   90.00
#
_symmetry.space_group_name_H-M   'P 1'
#
loop_
_entity.id
_entity.type
_entity.pdbx_description
1 polymer ?
#
loop_
_entity_poly.entity_id
_entity_poly.type
_entity_poly.pdbx_seq_one_letter_code
_entity_poly.pdbx_strand_id
1 'polypeptide(L)'
;MADTVERNHQILNTVRQAEQQRIETQELRAQQDREYLESLEADRLRDEELRRLEEGQTSQQNREEEERQSAVRQEEEEYERQQNMLELKRQSVRAKPAPSCDATIDGVHHRLVLLRFRLHNGTKFERRFLSNDTLQFIRDYLDVELHDPGLEVTNYELATSYPKRVFGTEEGDLSLQDAGFVPQALIYVQNLDT
;
A
#
# COMPACT_ATOMS: atom_id res chain seq x y z
N MET A 1 -9.85 -4.96 -107.24
CA MET A 1 -9.58 -5.94 -106.16
C MET A 1 -8.64 -5.38 -105.09
N ALA A 2 -7.71 -4.45 -105.40
CA ALA A 2 -6.82 -3.83 -104.40
C ALA A 2 -7.56 -2.92 -103.39
N ASP A 3 -8.42 -2.01 -103.84
CA ASP A 3 -9.16 -1.07 -102.97
C ASP A 3 -10.04 -1.73 -101.89
N THR A 4 -10.61 -2.91 -102.21
CA THR A 4 -11.44 -3.68 -101.27
C THR A 4 -10.62 -4.33 -100.16
N VAL A 5 -9.38 -4.73 -100.45
CA VAL A 5 -8.47 -5.32 -99.46
C VAL A 5 -7.93 -4.22 -98.53
N GLU A 6 -7.65 -3.04 -99.08
CA GLU A 6 -7.15 -1.90 -98.32
C GLU A 6 -8.20 -1.34 -97.35
N ARG A 7 -9.46 -1.21 -97.78
CA ARG A 7 -10.59 -0.85 -96.89
C ARG A 7 -10.80 -1.85 -95.77
N ASN A 8 -10.73 -3.15 -96.06
CA ASN A 8 -10.84 -4.17 -95.01
C ASN A 8 -9.68 -4.11 -94.02
N HIS A 9 -8.45 -3.85 -94.49
CA HIS A 9 -7.31 -3.64 -93.59
C HIS A 9 -7.50 -2.42 -92.69
N GLN A 10 -8.01 -1.31 -93.21
CA GLN A 10 -8.29 -0.12 -92.42
C GLN A 10 -9.35 -0.40 -91.34
N ILE A 11 -10.43 -1.10 -91.69
CA ILE A 11 -11.48 -1.50 -90.72
C ILE A 11 -10.93 -2.44 -89.64
N LEU A 12 -10.10 -3.42 -90.03
CA LEU A 12 -9.48 -4.32 -89.06
C LEU A 12 -8.53 -3.58 -88.12
N ASN A 13 -7.77 -2.61 -88.64
CA ASN A 13 -6.87 -1.79 -87.83
C ASN A 13 -7.64 -0.89 -86.86
N THR A 14 -8.75 -0.28 -87.28
CA THR A 14 -9.57 0.55 -86.37
C THR A 14 -10.23 -0.28 -85.27
N VAL A 15 -10.74 -1.46 -85.59
CA VAL A 15 -11.28 -2.41 -84.60
C VAL A 15 -10.19 -2.85 -83.63
N ARG A 16 -8.99 -3.15 -84.11
CA ARG A 16 -7.86 -3.58 -83.27
C ARG A 16 -7.40 -2.48 -82.32
N GLN A 17 -7.35 -1.23 -82.79
CA GLN A 17 -7.03 -0.06 -81.96
C GLN A 17 -8.10 0.19 -80.90
N ALA A 18 -9.39 0.08 -81.25
CA ALA A 18 -10.48 0.24 -80.29
C ALA A 18 -10.44 -0.84 -79.18
N GLU A 19 -10.12 -2.08 -79.53
CA GLU A 19 -9.95 -3.17 -78.56
C GLU A 19 -8.72 -2.94 -77.67
N GLN A 20 -7.58 -2.48 -78.22
CA GLN A 20 -6.42 -2.11 -77.41
C GLN A 20 -6.74 -1.01 -76.41
N GLN A 21 -7.42 0.06 -76.82
CA GLN A 21 -7.82 1.15 -75.92
C GLN A 21 -8.76 0.67 -74.81
N ARG A 22 -9.66 -0.28 -75.10
CA ARG A 22 -10.54 -0.88 -74.09
C ARG A 22 -9.75 -1.68 -73.07
N ILE A 23 -8.80 -2.49 -73.53
CA ILE A 23 -7.92 -3.28 -72.66
C ILE A 23 -7.10 -2.34 -71.78
N GLU A 24 -6.44 -1.33 -72.34
CA GLU A 24 -5.65 -0.35 -71.59
C GLU A 24 -6.51 0.40 -70.54
N THR A 25 -7.74 0.77 -70.91
CA THR A 25 -8.66 1.43 -69.97
C THR A 25 -9.10 0.48 -68.86
N GLN A 26 -9.33 -0.79 -69.16
CA GLN A 26 -9.68 -1.81 -68.17
C GLN A 26 -8.52 -2.10 -67.23
N GLU A 27 -7.30 -2.21 -67.76
CA GLU A 27 -6.08 -2.43 -66.97
C GLU A 27 -5.79 -1.25 -66.04
N LEU A 28 -5.92 -0.02 -66.54
CA LEU A 28 -5.75 1.19 -65.73
C LEU A 28 -6.76 1.25 -64.58
N ARG A 29 -8.04 0.96 -64.84
CA ARG A 29 -9.06 0.89 -63.79
C ARG A 29 -8.78 -0.22 -62.79
N ALA A 30 -8.43 -1.41 -63.27
CA ALA A 30 -8.08 -2.53 -62.41
C ALA A 30 -6.84 -2.26 -61.55
N GLN A 31 -5.91 -1.42 -62.01
CA GLN A 31 -4.79 -0.96 -61.21
C GLN A 31 -5.23 0.05 -60.15
N GLN A 32 -6.02 1.07 -60.54
CA GLN A 32 -6.54 2.07 -59.61
C GLN A 32 -7.43 1.45 -58.52
N ASP A 33 -8.28 0.49 -58.89
CA ASP A 33 -9.14 -0.23 -57.96
C ASP A 33 -8.30 -1.04 -56.95
N ARG A 34 -7.18 -1.65 -57.39
CA ARG A 34 -6.25 -2.35 -56.50
C ARG A 34 -5.56 -1.40 -55.54
N GLU A 35 -4.99 -0.31 -56.04
CA GLU A 35 -4.33 0.70 -55.22
C GLU A 35 -5.31 1.33 -54.20
N TYR A 36 -6.56 1.57 -54.60
CA TYR A 36 -7.60 2.08 -53.72
C TYR A 36 -7.94 1.10 -52.59
N LEU A 37 -8.10 -0.19 -52.91
CA LEU A 37 -8.36 -1.22 -51.90
C LEU A 37 -7.19 -1.38 -50.93
N GLU A 38 -5.94 -1.40 -51.43
CA GLU A 38 -4.75 -1.46 -50.58
C GLU A 38 -4.65 -0.23 -49.66
N SER A 39 -4.92 0.98 -50.16
CA SER A 39 -4.94 2.19 -49.34
C SER A 39 -6.01 2.14 -48.26
N LEU A 40 -7.21 1.65 -48.60
CA LEU A 40 -8.32 1.55 -47.67
C LEU A 40 -8.02 0.52 -46.55
N GLU A 41 -7.41 -0.60 -46.90
CA GLU A 41 -6.97 -1.60 -45.92
C GLU A 41 -5.85 -1.07 -45.02
N ALA A 42 -4.88 -0.35 -45.61
CA ALA A 42 -3.79 0.27 -44.84
C ALA A 42 -4.31 1.31 -43.84
N ASP A 43 -5.26 2.16 -44.23
CA ASP A 43 -5.86 3.15 -43.33
C ASP A 43 -6.67 2.47 -42.21
N ARG A 44 -7.43 1.41 -42.52
CA ARG A 44 -8.14 0.61 -41.49
C ARG A 44 -7.19 -0.02 -40.48
N LEU A 45 -6.08 -0.60 -40.95
CA LEU A 45 -5.09 -1.23 -40.08
C LEU A 45 -4.42 -0.20 -39.17
N ARG A 46 -4.06 0.98 -39.69
CA ARG A 46 -3.50 2.07 -38.88
C ARG A 46 -4.48 2.54 -37.80
N ASP A 47 -5.75 2.73 -38.15
CA ASP A 47 -6.78 3.15 -37.19
C ASP A 47 -6.98 2.11 -36.09
N GLU A 48 -6.99 0.81 -36.43
CA GLU A 48 -7.07 -0.26 -35.44
C GLU A 48 -5.83 -0.34 -34.54
N GLU A 49 -4.63 -0.17 -35.10
CA GLU A 49 -3.39 -0.12 -34.31
C GLU A 49 -3.37 1.08 -33.36
N LEU A 50 -3.79 2.26 -33.82
CA LEU A 50 -3.89 3.45 -32.97
C LEU A 50 -4.85 3.23 -31.80
N ARG A 51 -6.04 2.66 -32.08
CA ARG A 51 -7.01 2.36 -31.03
C ARG A 51 -6.47 1.36 -30.01
N ARG A 52 -5.79 0.30 -30.46
CA ARG A 52 -5.16 -0.68 -29.55
C ARG A 52 -4.07 -0.04 -28.70
N LEU A 53 -3.29 0.88 -29.26
CA LEU A 53 -2.28 1.63 -28.52
C LEU A 53 -2.92 2.56 -27.47
N GLU A 54 -3.97 3.29 -27.82
CA GLU A 54 -4.71 4.18 -26.91
C GLU A 54 -5.41 3.40 -25.78
N GLU A 55 -6.07 2.29 -26.11
CA GLU A 55 -6.68 1.38 -25.13
C GLU A 55 -5.63 0.77 -24.21
N GLY A 56 -4.48 0.36 -24.76
CA GLY A 56 -3.35 -0.16 -23.99
C GLY A 56 -2.76 0.88 -23.03
N GLN A 57 -2.57 2.12 -23.48
CA GLN A 57 -2.07 3.21 -22.63
C GLN A 57 -3.07 3.56 -21.52
N THR A 58 -4.36 3.67 -21.86
CA THR A 58 -5.40 3.98 -20.88
C THR A 58 -5.54 2.87 -19.85
N SER A 59 -5.50 1.60 -20.28
CA SER A 59 -5.53 0.46 -19.36
C SER A 59 -4.30 0.42 -18.44
N GLN A 60 -3.11 0.78 -18.94
CA GLN A 60 -1.90 0.86 -18.12
C GLN A 60 -1.99 1.99 -17.11
N GLN A 61 -2.43 3.19 -17.52
CA GLN A 61 -2.62 4.32 -16.63
C GLN A 61 -3.63 4.03 -15.52
N ASN A 62 -4.78 3.44 -15.86
CA ASN A 62 -5.78 3.05 -14.87
C ASN A 62 -5.23 2.01 -13.89
N ARG A 63 -4.43 1.04 -14.36
CA ARG A 63 -3.79 0.03 -13.51
C ARG A 63 -2.82 0.69 -12.52
N GLU A 64 -1.95 1.57 -13.01
CA GLU A 64 -0.99 2.29 -12.17
C GLU A 64 -1.68 3.19 -11.15
N GLU A 65 -2.77 3.85 -11.53
CA GLU A 65 -3.54 4.70 -10.64
C GLU A 65 -4.29 3.88 -9.57
N GLU A 66 -4.92 2.77 -9.94
CA GLU A 66 -5.54 1.84 -8.99
C GLU A 66 -4.52 1.28 -7.99
N GLU A 67 -3.34 0.87 -8.46
CA GLU A 67 -2.26 0.38 -7.60
C GLU A 67 -1.79 1.46 -6.62
N ARG A 68 -1.57 2.70 -7.10
CA ARG A 68 -1.22 3.83 -6.23
C ARG A 68 -2.31 4.14 -5.21
N GLN A 69 -3.58 4.20 -5.64
CA GLN A 69 -4.70 4.45 -4.74
C GLN A 69 -4.89 3.32 -3.72
N SER A 70 -4.58 2.08 -4.09
CA SER A 70 -4.62 0.96 -3.15
C SER A 70 -3.51 1.04 -2.11
N ALA A 71 -2.29 1.42 -2.51
CA ALA A 71 -1.17 1.62 -1.60
C ALA A 71 -1.44 2.77 -0.61
N VAL A 72 -1.90 3.93 -1.10
CA VAL A 72 -2.24 5.06 -0.24
C VAL A 72 -3.34 4.69 0.75
N ARG A 73 -4.40 4.00 0.31
CA ARG A 73 -5.48 3.55 1.22
C ARG A 73 -4.97 2.60 2.30
N GLN A 74 -4.05 1.68 1.96
CA GLN A 74 -3.46 0.79 2.94
C GLN A 74 -2.64 1.55 3.98
N GLU A 75 -1.82 2.51 3.55
CA GLU A 75 -1.03 3.36 4.44
C GLU A 75 -1.94 4.21 5.36
N GLU A 76 -3.00 4.81 4.82
CA GLU A 76 -3.98 5.58 5.58
C GLU A 76 -4.71 4.71 6.61
N GLU A 77 -5.18 3.51 6.22
CA GLU A 77 -5.84 2.58 7.15
C GLU A 77 -4.90 2.11 8.26
N GLU A 78 -3.64 1.83 7.95
CA GLU A 78 -2.64 1.45 8.95
C GLU A 78 -2.37 2.58 9.94
N TYR A 79 -2.24 3.81 9.44
CA TYR A 79 -2.07 5.00 10.27
C TYR A 79 -3.29 5.22 11.18
N GLU A 80 -4.51 5.14 10.65
CA GLU A 80 -5.74 5.28 11.43
C GLU A 80 -5.87 4.18 12.49
N ARG A 81 -5.53 2.92 12.16
CA ARG A 81 -5.53 1.82 13.14
C ARG A 81 -4.54 2.08 14.27
N GLN A 82 -3.33 2.54 13.95
CA GLN A 82 -2.33 2.89 14.95
C GLN A 82 -2.82 4.02 15.85
N GLN A 83 -3.39 5.08 15.28
CA GLN A 83 -3.96 6.20 16.03
C GLN A 83 -5.11 5.78 16.95
N ASN A 84 -6.07 4.98 16.44
CA ASN A 84 -7.18 4.46 17.23
C ASN A 84 -6.68 3.57 18.38
N MET A 85 -5.67 2.74 18.13
CA MET A 85 -5.09 1.88 19.18
C MET A 85 -4.41 2.72 20.27
N LEU A 86 -3.68 3.76 19.87
CA LEU A 86 -3.07 4.71 20.81
C LEU A 86 -4.12 5.48 21.61
N GLU A 87 -5.22 5.90 20.98
CA GLU A 87 -6.33 6.55 21.68
C GLU A 87 -7.00 5.63 22.70
N LEU A 88 -7.22 4.36 22.35
CA LEU A 88 -7.77 3.36 23.27
C LEU A 88 -6.82 3.11 24.46
N LYS A 89 -5.51 3.04 24.21
CA LYS A 89 -4.49 2.96 25.26
C LYS A 89 -4.51 4.19 26.16
N ARG A 90 -4.57 5.41 25.58
CA ARG A 90 -4.74 6.68 26.31
C ARG A 90 -5.97 6.66 27.20
N GLN A 91 -7.10 6.16 26.69
CA GLN A 91 -8.34 6.06 27.46
C GLN A 91 -8.20 5.07 28.63
N SER A 92 -7.59 3.91 28.40
CA SER A 92 -7.34 2.90 29.44
C SER A 92 -6.42 3.42 30.55
N VAL A 93 -5.35 4.13 30.18
CA VAL A 93 -4.44 4.80 31.11
C VAL A 93 -5.17 5.89 31.91
N ARG A 94 -6.00 6.70 31.25
CA ARG A 94 -6.77 7.77 31.90
C ARG A 94 -7.85 7.22 32.84
N ALA A 95 -8.46 6.08 32.51
CA ALA A 95 -9.45 5.42 33.34
C ALA A 95 -8.87 4.92 34.68
N LYS A 96 -7.56 4.61 34.70
CA LYS A 96 -6.82 4.20 35.90
C LYS A 96 -5.72 5.23 36.25
N PRO A 97 -6.09 6.37 36.88
CA PRO A 97 -5.11 7.35 37.34
C PRO A 97 -4.17 6.72 38.38
N ALA A 98 -2.96 7.30 38.53
CA ALA A 98 -1.99 6.81 39.49
C ALA A 98 -2.60 6.79 40.91
N PRO A 99 -2.68 5.63 41.58
CA PRO A 99 -3.29 5.53 42.90
C PRO A 99 -2.49 6.34 43.93
N SER A 100 -3.21 7.13 44.74
CA SER A 100 -2.62 8.01 45.75
C SER A 100 -2.42 7.32 47.11
N CYS A 101 -3.17 6.25 47.39
CA CYS A 101 -3.13 5.46 48.61
C CYS A 101 -3.27 3.95 48.33
N ASP A 102 -2.89 3.11 49.30
CA ASP A 102 -3.20 1.67 49.26
C ASP A 102 -4.72 1.50 49.19
N ALA A 103 -5.19 0.77 48.18
CA ALA A 103 -6.62 0.63 47.90
C ALA A 103 -7.05 -0.81 48.18
N THR A 104 -8.11 -0.96 48.99
CA THR A 104 -8.85 -2.21 49.09
C THR A 104 -9.91 -2.24 48.00
N ILE A 105 -9.72 -3.10 47.01
CA ILE A 105 -10.68 -3.36 45.93
C ILE A 105 -11.11 -4.82 46.12
N ASP A 106 -12.42 -5.08 46.10
CA ASP A 106 -13.00 -6.43 46.27
C ASP A 106 -12.54 -7.20 47.52
N GLY A 107 -12.27 -6.49 48.63
CA GLY A 107 -11.85 -7.10 49.90
C GLY A 107 -10.40 -7.59 49.94
N VAL A 108 -9.62 -7.34 48.89
CA VAL A 108 -8.18 -7.64 48.81
C VAL A 108 -7.39 -6.35 49.02
N HIS A 109 -6.45 -6.36 49.96
CA HIS A 109 -5.55 -5.22 50.17
C HIS A 109 -4.52 -5.17 49.03
N HIS A 110 -4.71 -4.25 48.09
CA HIS A 110 -3.72 -4.00 47.05
C HIS A 110 -2.73 -2.95 47.54
N ARG A 111 -1.46 -3.36 47.59
CA ARG A 111 -0.37 -2.46 47.96
C ARG A 111 0.02 -1.61 46.76
N LEU A 112 0.39 -0.36 47.03
CA LEU A 112 1.05 0.51 46.07
C LEU A 112 2.43 -0.02 45.70
N VAL A 113 2.72 -0.01 44.40
CA VAL A 113 4.01 -0.35 43.83
C VAL A 113 4.58 0.89 43.15
N LEU A 114 5.77 1.32 43.56
CA LEU A 114 6.49 2.41 42.90
C LEU A 114 7.40 1.84 41.81
N LEU A 115 7.07 2.11 40.55
CA LEU A 115 7.91 1.74 39.41
C LEU A 115 8.70 2.93 38.93
N ARG A 116 10.02 2.73 38.85
CA ARG A 116 10.95 3.69 38.26
C ARG A 116 11.38 3.16 36.91
N PHE A 117 11.12 3.93 35.87
CA PHE A 117 11.49 3.58 34.50
C PHE A 117 12.75 4.33 34.12
N ARG A 118 13.68 3.62 33.48
CA ARG A 118 14.87 4.18 32.85
C ARG A 118 14.85 3.81 31.39
N LEU A 119 14.70 4.83 30.55
CA LEU A 119 14.70 4.69 29.10
C LEU A 119 16.13 4.63 28.54
N HIS A 120 16.26 4.12 27.32
CA HIS A 120 17.53 4.07 26.57
C HIS A 120 18.11 5.47 26.30
N ASN A 121 17.28 6.51 26.19
CA ASN A 121 17.71 7.91 26.03
C ASN A 121 18.26 8.53 27.34
N GLY A 122 18.16 7.83 28.47
CA GLY A 122 18.59 8.32 29.78
C GLY A 122 17.50 9.05 30.57
N THR A 123 16.32 9.27 29.99
CA THR A 123 15.15 9.82 30.68
C THR A 123 14.69 8.85 31.76
N LYS A 124 14.34 9.41 32.91
CA LYS A 124 13.86 8.67 34.07
C LYS A 124 12.55 9.27 34.53
N PHE A 125 11.56 8.42 34.74
CA PHE A 125 10.30 8.81 35.36
C PHE A 125 9.86 7.73 36.34
N GLU A 126 9.00 8.12 37.27
CA GLU A 126 8.45 7.22 38.26
C GLU A 126 6.93 7.36 38.31
N ARG A 127 6.24 6.23 38.42
CA ARG A 127 4.79 6.18 38.55
C ARG A 127 4.40 5.10 39.55
N ARG A 128 3.31 5.36 40.27
CA ARG A 128 2.72 4.41 41.21
C ARG A 128 1.66 3.57 40.50
N PHE A 129 1.62 2.29 40.80
CA PHE A 129 0.67 1.30 40.30
C PHE A 129 0.12 0.47 41.45
N LEU A 130 -0.95 -0.27 41.22
CA LEU A 130 -1.46 -1.25 42.18
C LEU A 130 -0.75 -2.60 41.97
N SER A 131 -0.55 -3.36 43.05
CA SER A 131 0.02 -4.72 43.00
C SER A 131 -0.69 -5.69 42.03
N ASN A 132 -1.99 -5.48 41.75
CA ASN A 132 -2.80 -6.30 40.85
C ASN A 132 -2.82 -5.81 39.40
N ASP A 133 -2.19 -4.66 39.09
CA ASP A 133 -2.11 -4.21 37.71
C ASP A 133 -1.26 -5.20 36.89
N THR A 134 -1.58 -5.33 35.60
CA THR A 134 -0.87 -6.24 34.69
C THR A 134 0.33 -5.56 34.04
N LEU A 135 1.29 -6.36 33.60
CA LEU A 135 2.41 -5.90 32.78
C LEU A 135 1.92 -5.25 31.47
N GLN A 136 0.81 -5.74 30.91
CA GLN A 136 0.17 -5.13 29.75
C GLN A 136 -0.24 -3.68 30.01
N PHE A 137 -0.83 -3.38 31.18
CA PHE A 137 -1.23 -2.02 31.53
C PHE A 137 -0.02 -1.07 31.67
N ILE A 138 1.12 -1.58 32.13
CA ILE A 138 2.37 -0.80 32.16
C ILE A 138 2.85 -0.51 30.75
N ARG A 139 2.83 -1.52 29.86
CA ARG A 139 3.19 -1.34 28.45
C ARG A 139 2.30 -0.32 27.78
N ASP A 140 0.98 -0.41 27.98
CA ASP A 140 0.04 0.58 27.45
C ASP A 140 0.32 2.00 28.01
N TYR A 141 0.71 2.11 29.28
CA TYR A 141 1.14 3.38 29.86
C TYR A 141 2.43 3.91 29.22
N LEU A 142 3.43 3.03 29.05
CA LEU A 142 4.67 3.39 28.38
C LEU A 142 4.38 3.81 26.95
N ASP A 143 3.59 3.08 26.19
CA ASP A 143 3.23 3.44 24.82
C ASP A 143 2.61 4.84 24.75
N VAL A 144 1.76 5.21 25.72
CA VAL A 144 1.16 6.55 25.79
C VAL A 144 2.18 7.65 26.13
N GLU A 145 3.08 7.38 27.09
CA GLU A 145 4.11 8.32 27.56
C GLU A 145 5.28 8.46 26.56
N LEU A 146 5.60 7.39 25.84
CA LEU A 146 6.67 7.31 24.84
C LEU A 146 6.22 7.85 23.47
N HIS A 147 4.91 7.87 23.19
CA HIS A 147 4.34 8.45 21.97
C HIS A 147 4.37 9.99 21.95
N ASP A 148 4.96 10.65 22.96
CA ASP A 148 5.34 12.05 22.83
C ASP A 148 6.49 12.21 21.81
N PRO A 149 6.54 13.34 21.05
CA PRO A 149 7.37 13.48 19.86
C PRO A 149 8.86 13.41 20.20
N GLY A 150 9.44 12.21 20.08
CA GLY A 150 10.86 11.96 20.33
C GLY A 150 11.22 10.53 20.72
N LEU A 151 10.27 9.63 20.98
CA LEU A 151 10.57 8.26 21.43
C LEU A 151 9.72 7.17 20.75
N GLU A 152 9.69 7.17 19.42
CA GLU A 152 9.11 6.06 18.64
C GLU A 152 9.99 4.81 18.79
N VAL A 153 9.74 4.01 19.83
CA VAL A 153 10.25 2.65 19.94
C VAL A 153 9.10 1.69 19.73
N THR A 154 9.10 1.01 18.59
CA THR A 154 8.04 0.07 18.22
C THR A 154 8.20 -1.25 18.97
N ASN A 155 9.45 -1.71 19.18
CA ASN A 155 9.76 -2.89 19.97
C ASN A 155 10.69 -2.57 21.14
N TYR A 156 10.18 -2.76 22.35
CA TYR A 156 11.00 -2.67 23.56
C TYR A 156 10.77 -3.84 24.52
N GLU A 157 11.83 -4.15 25.26
CA GLU A 157 11.81 -5.10 26.36
C GLU A 157 11.93 -4.38 27.70
N LEU A 158 11.22 -4.92 28.71
CA LEU A 158 11.30 -4.44 30.07
C LEU A 158 12.26 -5.33 30.86
N ALA A 159 13.41 -4.81 31.24
CA ALA A 159 14.41 -5.54 32.02
C ALA A 159 14.47 -5.03 33.46
N THR A 160 14.61 -5.93 34.43
CA THR A 160 14.86 -5.58 35.85
C THR A 160 16.29 -5.86 36.26
N SER A 161 16.81 -5.08 37.22
CA SER A 161 18.19 -5.27 37.71
C SER A 161 18.31 -6.39 38.75
N TYR A 162 17.32 -6.58 39.62
CA TYR A 162 17.38 -7.56 40.70
C TYR A 162 15.98 -8.00 41.17
N PRO A 163 15.61 -9.28 41.02
CA PRO A 163 16.28 -10.28 40.20
C PRO A 163 16.38 -9.85 38.73
N LYS A 164 17.43 -10.28 38.02
CA LYS A 164 17.56 -10.01 36.59
C LYS A 164 16.53 -10.82 35.82
N ARG A 165 15.49 -10.16 35.34
CA ARG A 165 14.44 -10.74 34.49
C ARG A 165 14.19 -9.81 33.31
N VAL A 166 13.83 -10.39 32.18
CA VAL A 166 13.47 -9.67 30.96
C VAL A 166 12.04 -10.08 30.63
N PHE A 167 11.16 -9.10 30.52
CA PHE A 167 9.73 -9.29 30.27
C PHE A 167 9.44 -8.89 28.83
N GLY A 168 9.31 -9.90 27.97
CA GLY A 168 8.92 -9.77 26.57
C GLY A 168 7.40 -9.60 26.40
N THR A 169 6.95 -9.50 25.15
CA THR A 169 5.52 -9.25 24.82
C THR A 169 4.59 -10.39 25.21
N GLU A 170 5.13 -11.60 25.36
CA GLU A 170 4.36 -12.79 25.74
C GLU A 170 3.96 -12.82 27.22
N GLU A 171 4.60 -12.01 28.08
CA GLU A 171 4.39 -12.02 29.53
C GLU A 171 3.40 -10.93 30.02
N GLY A 172 2.61 -10.34 29.12
CA GLY A 172 1.72 -9.20 29.41
C GLY A 172 0.64 -9.46 30.47
N ASP A 173 0.21 -10.71 30.64
CA ASP A 173 -0.87 -11.08 31.56
C ASP A 173 -0.43 -11.22 33.03
N LEU A 174 0.88 -11.16 33.31
CA LEU A 174 1.39 -11.25 34.67
C LEU A 174 1.06 -9.99 35.48
N SER A 175 0.63 -10.18 36.74
CA SER A 175 0.45 -9.08 37.69
C SER A 175 1.79 -8.56 38.22
N LEU A 176 1.82 -7.32 38.73
CA LEU A 176 3.04 -6.76 39.34
C LEU A 176 3.50 -7.51 40.58
N GLN A 177 2.56 -8.13 41.29
CA GLN A 177 2.83 -9.01 42.42
C GLN A 177 3.55 -10.28 41.97
N ASP A 178 3.07 -10.93 40.92
CA ASP A 178 3.66 -12.17 40.38
C ASP A 178 5.00 -11.94 39.70
N ALA A 179 5.17 -10.76 39.09
CA ALA A 179 6.43 -10.31 38.53
C ALA A 179 7.48 -9.95 39.61
N GLY A 180 7.05 -9.77 40.86
CA GLY A 180 7.93 -9.50 42.01
C GLY A 180 8.35 -8.04 42.15
N PHE A 181 7.54 -7.08 41.67
CA PHE A 181 7.88 -5.65 41.72
C PHE A 181 7.46 -4.93 43.00
N VAL A 182 6.76 -5.61 43.90
CA VAL A 182 6.30 -5.04 45.19
C VAL A 182 7.47 -4.96 46.18
N PRO A 183 7.69 -3.83 46.90
CA PRO A 183 6.94 -2.56 46.87
C PRO A 183 7.50 -1.50 45.91
N GLN A 184 8.73 -1.69 45.41
CA GLN A 184 9.36 -0.79 44.45
C GLN A 184 10.25 -1.58 43.49
N ALA A 185 10.26 -1.19 42.22
CA ALA A 185 11.15 -1.79 41.22
C ALA A 185 11.72 -0.75 40.25
N LEU A 186 12.93 -1.04 39.77
CA LEU A 186 13.61 -0.29 38.72
C LEU A 186 13.56 -1.10 37.42
N ILE A 187 12.88 -0.55 36.42
CA ILE A 187 12.67 -1.15 35.11
C ILE A 187 13.50 -0.37 34.08
N TYR A 188 14.25 -1.11 33.28
CA TYR A 188 15.01 -0.61 32.15
C TYR A 188 14.23 -0.91 30.87
N VAL A 189 13.95 0.12 30.08
CA VAL A 189 13.30 -0.02 28.77
C VAL A 189 14.41 -0.14 27.72
N GLN A 190 14.59 -1.34 27.18
CA GLN A 190 15.59 -1.63 26.15
C GLN A 190 14.91 -1.60 24.79
N ASN A 191 15.48 -0.84 23.86
CA ASN A 191 15.02 -0.80 22.47
C ASN A 191 15.59 -2.02 21.72
N LEU A 192 14.73 -2.77 21.03
CA LEU A 192 15.10 -3.93 20.23
C LEU A 192 15.28 -3.63 18.73
N ASP A 193 14.86 -2.45 18.28
CA ASP A 193 14.94 -2.00 16.88
C ASP A 193 16.31 -1.40 16.51
N THR A 194 17.39 -1.82 17.20
CA THR A 194 18.77 -1.31 16.97
C THR A 194 19.62 -2.24 16.12
#